data_AF-A0A2D6GS42-F1
#
_entry.id   AF-A0A2D6GS42-F1
#
_cell.length_a   1.000
_cell.length_b   1.000
_cell.length_c   1.000
_cell.angle_alpha   90.00
_cell.angle_beta   90.00
_cell.angle_gamma   90.00
#
_symmetry.space_group_name_H-M   'P 1'
#
loop_
_entity.id
_entity.type
_entity.pdbx_description
1 polymer ?
#
loop_
_entity_poly.entity_id
_entity_poly.type
_entity_poly.pdbx_seq_one_letter_code
_entity_poly.pdbx_strand_id
1 'polypeptide(L)'
;MSDANALYETARRIASVAESHEEACTASGLMHQAAELGHGPAAGAYANMLMSGFGCGQDIEKAIHYWTRAALDGADADSAFRLGLICRDGQIAHEDMPLALAWFLIARDLGCDVVLPDIDEVQYQMNEGEAADAYLRYDELRASCEALR
;
A
#
# COMPACT_ATOMS: atom_id res chain seq x y z
N MET A 1 14.33 6.77 15.83
CA MET A 1 13.04 7.20 15.26
C MET A 1 13.05 8.61 14.64
N SER A 2 13.90 9.55 15.12
CA SER A 2 14.02 10.91 14.53
C SER A 2 14.36 10.93 13.03
N ASP A 3 15.23 10.03 12.57
CA ASP A 3 15.81 10.16 11.24
C ASP A 3 14.86 9.75 10.11
N ALA A 4 14.02 8.72 10.32
CA ALA A 4 13.11 8.23 9.29
C ALA A 4 11.98 9.24 8.98
N ASN A 5 11.39 9.84 10.02
CA ASN A 5 10.36 10.86 9.86
C ASN A 5 10.91 12.15 9.22
N ALA A 6 12.13 12.55 9.57
CA ALA A 6 12.78 13.71 8.96
C ALA A 6 13.07 13.50 7.47
N LEU A 7 13.52 12.29 7.10
CA LEU A 7 13.71 11.89 5.70
C LEU A 7 12.38 11.92 4.94
N TYR A 8 11.32 11.31 5.50
CA TYR A 8 9.98 11.32 4.91
C TYR A 8 9.45 12.74 4.68
N GLU A 9 9.52 13.61 5.68
CA GLU A 9 9.03 14.99 5.58
C GLU A 9 9.81 15.81 4.55
N THR A 10 11.13 15.58 4.46
CA THR A 10 11.97 16.23 3.46
C THR A 10 11.64 15.73 2.06
N ALA A 11 11.52 14.41 1.89
CA ALA A 11 11.13 13.78 0.64
C ALA A 11 9.77 14.29 0.16
N ARG A 12 8.77 14.36 1.06
CA ARG A 12 7.43 14.85 0.77
C ARG A 12 7.44 16.30 0.30
N ARG A 13 8.23 17.15 0.95
CA ARG A 13 8.39 18.56 0.55
C ARG A 13 8.98 18.66 -0.85
N ILE A 14 10.07 17.94 -1.12
CA ILE A 14 10.70 17.93 -2.45
C ILE A 14 9.71 17.42 -3.49
N ALA A 15 9.06 16.27 -3.25
CA ALA A 15 8.08 15.69 -4.17
C ALA A 15 6.93 16.66 -4.50
N SER A 16 6.49 17.48 -3.53
CA SER A 16 5.39 18.43 -3.74
C SER A 16 5.73 19.62 -4.64
N VAL A 17 7.02 19.95 -4.78
CA VAL A 17 7.50 21.10 -5.57
C VAL A 17 8.48 20.69 -6.68
N ALA A 18 8.65 19.39 -6.92
CA ALA A 18 9.62 18.89 -7.89
C ALA A 18 9.18 19.30 -9.31
N GLU A 19 10.04 20.09 -9.97
CA GLU A 19 9.85 20.51 -11.36
C GLU A 19 10.80 19.76 -12.30
N SER A 20 11.79 19.06 -11.74
CA SER A 20 12.81 18.33 -12.48
C SER A 20 12.82 16.83 -12.15
N HIS A 21 13.35 16.04 -13.10
CA HIS A 21 13.59 14.62 -12.88
C HIS A 21 14.58 14.36 -11.73
N GLU A 22 15.57 15.23 -11.54
CA GLU A 22 16.56 15.11 -10.46
C GLU A 22 15.93 15.26 -9.07
N GLU A 23 15.03 16.23 -8.89
CA GLU A 23 14.28 16.42 -7.64
C GLU A 23 13.35 15.24 -7.37
N ALA A 24 12.67 14.72 -8.40
CA ALA A 24 11.86 13.52 -8.29
C ALA A 24 12.70 12.31 -7.84
N CYS A 25 13.89 12.12 -8.43
CA CYS A 25 14.83 11.07 -8.02
C CYS A 25 15.31 11.23 -6.59
N THR A 26 15.59 12.48 -6.18
CA THR A 26 16.00 12.80 -4.82
C THR A 26 14.88 12.47 -3.83
N ALA A 27 13.64 12.89 -4.11
CA ALA A 27 12.49 12.55 -3.28
C ALA A 27 12.31 11.02 -3.18
N SER A 28 12.46 10.30 -4.29
CA SER A 28 12.30 8.84 -4.32
C SER A 28 13.34 8.13 -3.46
N GLY A 29 14.60 8.54 -3.58
CA GLY A 29 15.69 8.01 -2.78
C GLY A 29 15.48 8.24 -1.28
N LEU A 30 14.99 9.42 -0.89
CA LEU A 30 14.70 9.73 0.51
C LEU A 30 13.49 8.95 1.04
N MET A 31 12.43 8.75 0.24
CA MET A 31 11.29 7.90 0.61
C MET A 31 11.74 6.45 0.81
N HIS A 32 12.53 5.90 -0.10
CA HIS A 32 13.10 4.57 0.02
C HIS A 32 13.95 4.43 1.29
N GLN A 33 14.82 5.40 1.57
CA GLN A 33 15.65 5.37 2.78
C GLN A 33 14.81 5.40 4.06
N ALA A 34 13.77 6.23 4.11
CA ALA A 34 12.85 6.27 5.25
C ALA A 34 12.06 4.95 5.41
N ALA A 35 11.65 4.34 4.29
CA ALA A 35 10.99 3.03 4.27
C ALA A 35 11.88 1.92 4.84
N GLU A 36 13.16 1.90 4.47
CA GLU A 36 14.14 0.92 4.99
C GLU A 36 14.44 1.10 6.48
N LEU A 37 14.15 2.27 7.04
CA LEU A 37 14.19 2.52 8.48
C LEU A 37 12.89 2.14 9.22
N GLY A 38 11.94 1.48 8.52
CA GLY A 38 10.68 1.01 9.07
C GLY A 38 9.56 2.07 9.12
N HIS A 39 9.67 3.16 8.37
CA HIS A 39 8.63 4.18 8.34
C HIS A 39 7.49 3.78 7.38
N GLY A 40 6.40 3.25 7.92
CA GLY A 40 5.23 2.78 7.17
C GLY A 40 4.72 3.75 6.09
N PRO A 41 4.41 5.01 6.44
CA PRO A 41 3.96 6.00 5.45
C PRO A 41 4.99 6.31 4.35
N ALA A 42 6.29 6.13 4.63
CA ALA A 42 7.33 6.33 3.62
C ALA A 42 7.41 5.12 2.67
N ALA A 43 7.25 3.90 3.20
CA ALA A 43 7.12 2.71 2.37
C ALA A 43 5.91 2.81 1.43
N GLY A 44 4.76 3.25 1.94
CA GLY A 44 3.56 3.50 1.11
C GLY A 44 3.77 4.60 0.06
N ALA A 45 4.43 5.70 0.43
CA ALA A 45 4.78 6.76 -0.51
C ALA A 45 5.78 6.28 -1.58
N TYR A 46 6.80 5.52 -1.21
CA TYR A 46 7.76 4.95 -2.16
C TYR A 46 7.08 3.97 -3.13
N ALA A 47 6.16 3.15 -2.64
CA ALA A 47 5.34 2.29 -3.49
C ALA A 47 4.48 3.09 -4.51
N ASN A 48 3.89 4.21 -4.10
CA ASN A 48 3.18 5.11 -5.03
C ASN A 48 4.12 5.67 -6.12
N MET A 49 5.36 5.99 -5.75
CA MET A 49 6.38 6.46 -6.69
C MET A 49 6.80 5.37 -7.66
N LEU A 50 6.97 4.13 -7.18
CA LEU A 50 7.23 2.96 -8.03
C LEU A 50 6.06 2.64 -8.97
N MET A 51 4.81 2.78 -8.51
CA MET A 51 3.64 2.54 -9.35
C MET A 51 3.52 3.56 -10.49
N SER A 52 3.81 4.84 -10.21
CA SER A 52 3.75 5.92 -11.20
C SER A 52 5.04 6.09 -12.02
N GLY A 53 6.15 5.50 -11.55
CA GLY A 53 7.49 5.72 -12.08
C GLY A 53 8.11 7.07 -11.72
N PHE A 54 7.50 7.85 -10.83
CA PHE A 54 7.96 9.17 -10.44
C PHE A 54 9.31 9.10 -9.69
N GLY A 55 10.39 9.50 -10.36
CA GLY A 55 11.73 9.58 -9.77
C GLY A 55 12.48 8.24 -9.59
N CYS A 56 11.90 7.10 -9.98
CA CYS A 56 12.57 5.80 -9.85
C CYS A 56 12.35 4.83 -11.02
N GLY A 57 11.57 5.22 -12.03
CA GLY A 57 11.08 4.29 -13.03
C GLY A 57 9.95 3.42 -12.47
N GLN A 58 9.07 2.97 -13.36
CA GLN A 58 7.90 2.18 -12.96
C GLN A 58 8.31 0.75 -12.64
N ASP A 59 7.90 0.26 -11.48
CA ASP A 59 8.13 -1.12 -11.04
C ASP A 59 6.97 -1.58 -10.15
N ILE A 60 6.01 -2.28 -10.77
CA ILE A 60 4.74 -2.67 -10.14
C ILE A 60 4.97 -3.75 -9.08
N GLU A 61 5.82 -4.74 -9.36
CA GLU A 61 6.12 -5.81 -8.40
C GLU A 61 6.75 -5.25 -7.13
N LYS A 62 7.70 -4.31 -7.29
CA LYS A 62 8.32 -3.64 -6.15
C LYS A 62 7.32 -2.73 -5.44
N ALA A 63 6.41 -2.05 -6.14
CA ALA A 63 5.36 -1.26 -5.52
C ALA A 63 4.47 -2.12 -4.60
N ILE A 64 4.01 -3.29 -5.06
CA ILE A 64 3.21 -4.23 -4.27
C ILE A 64 3.97 -4.68 -3.01
N HIS A 65 5.25 -4.98 -3.16
CA HIS A 65 6.10 -5.37 -2.04
C HIS A 65 6.15 -4.28 -0.95
N TYR A 66 6.37 -3.02 -1.34
CA TYR A 66 6.44 -1.90 -0.38
C TYR A 66 5.08 -1.53 0.19
N TRP A 67 3.99 -1.58 -0.58
CA TRP A 67 2.65 -1.39 -0.01
C TRP A 67 2.29 -2.50 0.98
N THR A 68 2.64 -3.75 0.68
CA THR A 68 2.41 -4.89 1.59
C THR A 68 3.13 -4.67 2.92
N ARG A 69 4.42 -4.31 2.87
CA ARG A 69 5.20 -3.96 4.08
C ARG A 69 4.62 -2.75 4.80
N ALA A 70 4.21 -1.71 4.08
CA ALA A 70 3.62 -0.52 4.67
C ALA A 70 2.31 -0.85 5.41
N ALA A 71 1.44 -1.65 4.81
CA ALA A 71 0.18 -2.06 5.40
C ALA A 71 0.38 -2.97 6.63
N LEU A 72 1.19 -4.02 6.50
CA LEU A 72 1.33 -5.05 7.53
C LEU A 72 2.32 -4.66 8.63
N ASP A 73 3.51 -4.17 8.28
CA ASP A 73 4.55 -3.84 9.26
C ASP A 73 4.41 -2.39 9.75
N GLY A 74 4.03 -1.50 8.82
CA GLY A 74 3.93 -0.06 9.05
C GLY A 74 2.56 0.43 9.52
N ALA A 75 1.54 -0.45 9.55
CA ALA A 75 0.16 -0.12 9.87
C ALA A 75 -0.42 1.03 8.99
N ASP A 76 0.01 1.12 7.73
CA ASP A 76 -0.41 2.16 6.78
C ASP A 76 -1.70 1.77 6.06
N ALA A 77 -2.81 2.39 6.48
CA ALA A 77 -4.14 2.09 5.95
C ALA A 77 -4.30 2.45 4.47
N ASP A 78 -3.63 3.51 4.00
CA ASP A 78 -3.65 3.94 2.60
C ASP A 78 -3.02 2.89 1.68
N SER A 79 -1.94 2.23 2.11
CA SER A 79 -1.30 1.15 1.36
C SER A 79 -2.19 -0.08 1.26
N ALA A 80 -2.86 -0.46 2.35
CA ALA A 80 -3.84 -1.55 2.33
C ALA A 80 -5.00 -1.24 1.36
N PHE A 81 -5.52 0.00 1.39
CA PHE A 81 -6.57 0.42 0.47
C PHE A 81 -6.11 0.35 -1.00
N ARG A 82 -4.89 0.82 -1.30
CA ARG A 82 -4.33 0.74 -2.67
C ARG A 82 -4.15 -0.68 -3.16
N LEU A 83 -3.71 -1.59 -2.29
CA LEU A 83 -3.64 -3.03 -2.62
C LEU A 83 -5.01 -3.61 -2.95
N GLY A 84 -6.05 -3.20 -2.20
CA GLY A 84 -7.42 -3.60 -2.53
C GLY A 84 -7.88 -3.09 -3.90
N LEU A 85 -7.61 -1.82 -4.21
CA LEU A 85 -7.96 -1.21 -5.50
C LEU A 85 -7.28 -1.90 -6.69
N ILE A 86 -5.97 -2.17 -6.61
CA ILE A 86 -5.25 -2.79 -7.73
C ILE A 86 -5.67 -4.26 -7.95
N CYS A 87 -6.09 -4.96 -6.90
CA CYS A 87 -6.69 -6.28 -6.99
C CYS A 87 -8.10 -6.23 -7.60
N ARG A 88 -8.94 -5.29 -7.17
CA ARG A 88 -10.30 -5.11 -7.72
C ARG A 88 -10.26 -4.74 -9.19
N ASP A 89 -9.42 -3.78 -9.56
CA ASP A 89 -9.33 -3.25 -10.92
C ASP A 89 -8.49 -4.14 -11.86
N GLY A 90 -7.89 -5.21 -11.34
CA GLY A 90 -7.07 -6.15 -12.11
C GLY A 90 -5.79 -5.55 -12.70
N GLN A 91 -5.27 -4.45 -12.15
CA GLN A 91 -4.16 -3.67 -12.73
C GLN A 91 -2.82 -4.43 -12.80
N ILE A 92 -2.68 -5.54 -12.08
CA ILE A 92 -1.45 -6.34 -12.04
C ILE A 92 -1.55 -7.60 -12.90
N ALA A 93 -2.75 -8.19 -13.00
CA ALA A 93 -2.98 -9.39 -13.80
C ALA A 93 -4.45 -9.50 -14.22
N HIS A 94 -5.30 -9.87 -13.29
CA HIS A 94 -6.75 -10.00 -13.45
C HIS A 94 -7.41 -9.58 -12.14
N GLU A 95 -8.69 -9.27 -12.20
CA GLU A 95 -9.48 -8.94 -11.02
C GLU A 95 -9.46 -10.11 -10.04
N ASP A 96 -9.16 -9.82 -8.78
CA ASP A 96 -9.18 -10.78 -7.66
C ASP A 96 -10.01 -10.16 -6.53
N MET A 97 -11.33 -10.35 -6.63
CA MET A 97 -12.30 -9.82 -5.67
C MET A 97 -12.08 -10.34 -4.25
N PRO A 98 -11.78 -11.65 -4.03
CA PRO A 98 -11.41 -12.14 -2.71
C PRO A 98 -10.20 -11.43 -2.09
N LEU A 99 -9.11 -11.25 -2.86
CA LEU A 99 -7.93 -10.54 -2.36
C LEU A 99 -8.20 -9.05 -2.14
N ALA A 100 -8.99 -8.42 -3.01
CA ALA A 100 -9.39 -7.03 -2.87
C ALA A 100 -10.14 -6.81 -1.56
N LEU A 101 -11.15 -7.65 -1.27
CA LEU A 101 -11.90 -7.58 -0.03
C LEU A 101 -10.99 -7.82 1.19
N ALA A 102 -10.08 -8.79 1.12
CA ALA A 102 -9.14 -9.04 2.21
C ALA A 102 -8.30 -7.79 2.55
N TRP A 103 -7.75 -7.12 1.53
CA TRP A 103 -7.00 -5.86 1.72
C TRP A 103 -7.86 -4.70 2.22
N PHE A 104 -9.10 -4.58 1.74
CA PHE A 104 -10.04 -3.57 2.24
C PHE A 104 -10.42 -3.79 3.70
N LEU A 105 -10.57 -5.04 4.14
CA LEU A 105 -10.79 -5.36 5.55
C LEU A 105 -9.58 -4.97 6.41
N ILE A 106 -8.34 -5.19 5.93
CA ILE A 106 -7.13 -4.68 6.59
C ILE A 106 -7.17 -3.15 6.68
N ALA A 107 -7.49 -2.46 5.59
CA ALA A 107 -7.57 -0.99 5.57
C ALA A 107 -8.59 -0.46 6.60
N ARG A 108 -9.78 -1.08 6.67
CA ARG A 108 -10.81 -0.76 7.67
C ARG A 108 -10.30 -0.96 9.08
N ASP A 109 -9.64 -2.08 9.37
CA ASP A 109 -9.12 -2.38 10.71
C ASP A 109 -8.00 -1.42 11.14
N LEU A 110 -7.28 -0.86 10.17
CA LEU A 110 -6.31 0.23 10.36
C LEU A 110 -6.96 1.63 10.47
N GLY A 111 -8.29 1.74 10.36
CA GLY A 111 -9.06 2.98 10.53
C GLY A 111 -9.38 3.74 9.25
N CYS A 112 -9.24 3.12 8.07
CA CYS A 112 -9.63 3.73 6.80
C CYS A 112 -11.14 3.58 6.55
N ASP A 113 -11.96 4.47 7.11
CA ASP A 113 -13.43 4.39 6.93
C ASP A 113 -13.88 4.70 5.50
N VAL A 114 -13.05 5.38 4.70
CA VAL A 114 -13.36 5.67 3.30
C VAL A 114 -13.47 4.42 2.43
N VAL A 115 -12.98 3.26 2.92
CA VAL A 115 -13.03 1.96 2.22
C VAL A 115 -14.37 1.26 2.30
N LEU A 116 -15.26 1.67 3.22
CA LEU A 116 -16.53 0.96 3.46
C LEU A 116 -17.40 0.81 2.20
N PRO A 117 -17.56 1.82 1.33
CA PRO A 117 -18.29 1.66 0.09
C PRO A 117 -17.65 0.64 -0.87
N ASP A 118 -16.31 0.57 -0.92
CA ASP A 118 -15.60 -0.41 -1.74
C ASP A 118 -15.77 -1.84 -1.19
N ILE A 119 -15.84 -2.01 0.14
CA ILE A 119 -16.17 -3.28 0.78
C ILE A 119 -17.58 -3.73 0.36
N ASP A 120 -18.57 -2.83 0.49
CA ASP A 120 -19.96 -3.13 0.15
C ASP A 120 -20.10 -3.48 -1.34
N GLU A 121 -19.41 -2.74 -2.22
CA GLU A 121 -19.40 -2.98 -3.66
C GLU A 121 -18.80 -4.35 -4.01
N VAL A 122 -17.62 -4.66 -3.48
CA VAL A 122 -16.95 -5.93 -3.77
C VAL A 122 -17.78 -7.09 -3.24
N GLN A 123 -18.30 -7.01 -2.00
CA GLN A 123 -19.15 -8.05 -1.42
C GLN A 123 -20.44 -8.29 -2.22
N TYR A 124 -21.05 -7.24 -2.77
CA TYR A 124 -22.26 -7.37 -3.58
C TYR A 124 -22.04 -8.19 -4.86
N GLN A 125 -20.83 -8.14 -5.42
CA GLN A 125 -20.47 -8.83 -6.66
C GLN A 125 -20.01 -10.27 -6.43
N MET A 126 -19.72 -10.65 -5.19
CA MET A 126 -19.14 -11.94 -4.83
C MET A 126 -20.19 -13.02 -4.59
N ASN A 127 -19.82 -14.26 -4.88
CA ASN A 127 -20.54 -15.44 -4.42
C ASN A 127 -20.07 -15.92 -3.04
N GLU A 128 -20.80 -16.86 -2.43
CA GLU A 128 -20.50 -17.37 -1.08
C GLU A 128 -19.11 -18.02 -0.98
N GLY A 129 -18.64 -18.70 -2.03
CA GLY A 129 -17.31 -19.31 -2.07
C GLY A 129 -16.20 -18.26 -2.12
N GLU A 130 -16.38 -17.21 -2.92
CA GLU A 130 -15.45 -16.08 -2.99
C GLU A 130 -15.39 -15.33 -1.65
N ALA A 131 -16.53 -15.15 -0.98
CA ALA A 131 -16.58 -14.51 0.33
C ALA A 131 -15.79 -15.32 1.37
N ALA A 132 -15.94 -16.65 1.37
CA ALA A 132 -15.18 -17.53 2.25
C ALA A 132 -13.67 -17.46 1.99
N ASP A 133 -13.24 -17.43 0.72
CA ASP A 133 -11.84 -17.25 0.33
C ASP A 133 -11.29 -15.90 0.81
N ALA A 134 -12.06 -14.82 0.67
CA ALA A 134 -11.65 -13.49 1.12
C ALA A 134 -11.35 -13.43 2.61
N TYR A 135 -12.21 -14.02 3.45
CA TYR A 135 -12.01 -14.05 4.89
C TYR A 135 -10.80 -14.91 5.28
N LEU A 136 -10.55 -16.03 4.57
CA LEU A 136 -9.34 -16.84 4.77
C LEU A 136 -8.08 -16.02 4.50
N ARG A 137 -8.02 -15.34 3.35
CA ARG A 137 -6.87 -14.49 2.98
C ARG A 137 -6.69 -13.32 3.94
N TYR A 138 -7.77 -12.72 4.42
CA TYR A 138 -7.71 -11.68 5.44
C TYR A 138 -7.07 -12.20 6.74
N ASP A 139 -7.45 -13.39 7.21
CA ASP A 139 -6.85 -14.01 8.39
C ASP A 139 -5.36 -14.31 8.17
N GLU A 140 -4.95 -14.77 6.98
CA GLU A 140 -3.55 -15.01 6.61
C GLU A 140 -2.72 -13.71 6.60
N LEU A 141 -3.27 -12.63 6.04
CA LEU A 141 -2.64 -11.31 6.02
C LEU A 141 -2.44 -10.78 7.44
N ARG A 142 -3.45 -10.93 8.30
CA ARG A 142 -3.35 -10.54 9.71
C ARG A 142 -2.32 -11.37 10.48
N ALA A 143 -2.31 -12.68 10.27
CA ALA A 143 -1.32 -13.56 10.90
C ALA A 143 0.12 -13.19 10.48
N SER A 144 0.30 -12.75 9.24
CA SER A 144 1.61 -12.27 8.74
C SER A 144 2.11 -11.03 9.48
N CYS A 145 1.23 -10.16 9.97
CA CYS A 145 1.57 -9.01 10.81
C CYS A 145 1.98 -9.42 12.24
N GLU A 146 1.32 -10.44 12.81
CA GLU A 146 1.60 -10.93 14.17
C GLU A 146 2.89 -11.75 14.25
N ALA A 147 3.25 -12.48 13.18
CA ALA A 147 4.44 -13.33 13.13
C ALA A 147 5.78 -12.57 13.05
N LEU A 148 5.75 -11.26 12.78
CA LEU A 148 6.94 -10.41 12.62
C LEU A 148 7.26 -9.55 13.86
N ARG A 149 6.55 -9.75 14.98
CA ARG A 149 6.76 -9.07 16.27
C ARG A 149 7.39 -9.97 17.32
#